data_AF-A0A7W3XZY4-F1
#
_entry.id   AF-A0A7W3XZY4-F1
#
_cell.length_a   1.000
_cell.length_b   1.000
_cell.length_c   1.000
_cell.angle_alpha   90.00
_cell.angle_beta   90.00
_cell.angle_gamma   90.00
#
_symmetry.space_group_name_H-M   'P 1'
#
loop_
_entity.id
_entity.type
_entity.pdbx_description
1 polymer ?
#
loop_
_entity_poly.entity_id
_entity_poly.type
_entity_poly.pdbx_seq_one_letter_code
_entity_poly.pdbx_strand_id
1 'polypeptide(L)'
;MQWTGRHGIQIGAGAYSGEVMSYFPGVIDDVAVFEKRMWGGSHVKALFEEWVAAVPGRPAIAHYEFSETMGSEMVHSRAHVRSASLVGGVEAGVPGTSGSAVRLNGEDAYLRVAAAHINTHRSYTVSVWAKVDPGNHSEEKVVVAQQGIERPGFTLYYSGASKRWVFGTYESDRADASLVWVGQEPGAAIQGEWTPLVGVHDVVANTLSLYVNGKLVNSIPWDKSVSYVECGSLSGHGE
;
A
#
# COMPACT_ATOMS: atom_id res chain seq x y z
N MET A 1 19.87 11.02 -14.60
CA MET A 1 18.57 11.61 -15.00
C MET A 1 17.58 11.32 -13.87
N GLN A 2 16.80 12.32 -13.49
CA GLN A 2 16.06 12.40 -12.22
C GLN A 2 14.68 11.76 -12.37
N TRP A 3 14.32 10.92 -11.41
CA TRP A 3 13.10 10.12 -11.45
C TRP A 3 11.90 10.88 -10.88
N THR A 4 10.78 10.77 -11.58
CA THR A 4 9.42 11.01 -11.08
C THR A 4 8.62 9.80 -11.53
N GLY A 5 8.02 9.02 -10.63
CA GLY A 5 6.99 8.08 -11.06
C GLY A 5 5.90 8.92 -11.69
N ARG A 6 5.69 8.88 -13.01
CA ARG A 6 4.77 9.79 -13.72
C ARG A 6 3.36 9.23 -13.87
N HIS A 7 3.14 8.00 -13.42
CA HIS A 7 1.85 7.32 -13.51
C HIS A 7 1.14 7.35 -12.17
N GLY A 8 -0.19 7.30 -12.21
CA GLY A 8 -0.98 7.59 -11.02
C GLY A 8 -1.08 6.43 -10.04
N ILE A 9 -1.83 6.66 -8.97
CA ILE A 9 -2.08 5.65 -7.95
C ILE A 9 -3.06 4.61 -8.52
N GLN A 10 -2.77 3.34 -8.28
CA GLN A 10 -3.72 2.25 -8.39
C GLN A 10 -4.11 1.79 -6.98
N ILE A 11 -5.40 1.56 -6.78
CA ILE A 11 -5.96 1.00 -5.55
C ILE A 11 -6.62 -0.32 -5.95
N GLY A 12 -6.20 -1.43 -5.34
CA GLY A 12 -6.69 -2.76 -5.65
C GLY A 12 -5.94 -3.53 -6.72
N ALA A 13 -4.88 -2.96 -7.30
CA ALA A 13 -4.01 -3.65 -8.25
C ALA A 13 -2.60 -3.04 -8.28
N GLY A 14 -1.64 -3.81 -8.79
CA GLY A 14 -0.29 -3.35 -9.12
C GLY A 14 -0.07 -3.40 -10.63
N ALA A 15 0.99 -2.75 -11.10
CA ALA A 15 1.47 -2.96 -12.45
C ALA A 15 2.99 -3.10 -12.43
N TYR A 16 3.47 -4.17 -13.05
CA TYR A 16 4.89 -4.48 -13.21
C TYR A 16 5.10 -4.57 -14.72
N SER A 17 6.08 -3.84 -15.28
CA SER A 17 6.24 -3.70 -16.74
C SER A 17 5.02 -3.15 -17.51
N GLY A 18 4.18 -2.35 -16.84
CA GLY A 18 3.04 -1.65 -17.45
C GLY A 18 1.75 -2.45 -17.59
N GLU A 19 1.77 -3.76 -17.38
CA GLU A 19 0.56 -4.61 -17.31
C GLU A 19 -0.03 -4.61 -15.91
N VAL A 20 -1.35 -4.41 -15.80
CA VAL A 20 -2.06 -4.42 -14.51
C VAL A 20 -2.32 -5.87 -14.08
N MET A 21 -1.90 -6.19 -12.87
CA MET A 21 -1.94 -7.54 -12.29
C MET A 21 -2.05 -7.47 -10.76
N SER A 22 -1.95 -8.63 -10.09
CA SER A 22 -1.97 -8.73 -8.61
C SER A 22 -3.23 -8.14 -7.98
N TYR A 23 -4.37 -8.31 -8.65
CA TYR A 23 -5.68 -7.77 -8.26
C TYR A 23 -6.09 -8.24 -6.87
N PHE A 24 -6.49 -7.31 -6.01
CA PHE A 24 -6.84 -7.56 -4.62
C PHE A 24 -8.27 -8.14 -4.49
N PRO A 25 -8.44 -9.33 -3.87
CA PRO A 25 -9.75 -9.87 -3.54
C PRO A 25 -10.18 -9.41 -2.15
N GLY A 26 -11.14 -8.49 -2.09
CA GLY A 26 -11.67 -8.04 -0.80
C GLY A 26 -12.19 -6.61 -0.81
N VAL A 27 -12.10 -5.97 0.34
CA VAL A 27 -12.68 -4.64 0.57
C VAL A 27 -11.58 -3.67 1.00
N ILE A 28 -11.58 -2.47 0.41
CA ILE A 28 -10.65 -1.38 0.72
C ILE A 28 -11.45 -0.16 1.16
N ASP A 29 -10.97 0.50 2.22
CA ASP A 29 -11.54 1.72 2.76
C ASP A 29 -10.43 2.73 3.12
N ASP A 30 -10.78 4.02 3.17
CA ASP A 30 -9.99 5.14 3.71
C ASP A 30 -8.50 5.14 3.32
N VAL A 31 -8.24 5.29 2.01
CA VAL A 31 -6.87 5.37 1.48
C VAL A 31 -6.37 6.80 1.57
N ALA A 32 -5.26 7.02 2.28
CA ALA A 32 -4.62 8.32 2.35
C ALA A 32 -3.11 8.26 2.08
N VAL A 33 -2.58 9.31 1.45
CA VAL A 33 -1.16 9.46 1.15
C VAL A 33 -0.65 10.82 1.60
N PHE A 34 0.55 10.85 2.17
CA PHE A 34 1.19 12.04 2.73
C PHE A 34 2.63 12.17 2.21
N GLU A 35 3.05 13.37 1.78
CA GLU A 35 4.46 13.68 1.43
C GLU A 35 5.32 14.01 2.66
N LYS A 36 5.21 13.19 3.69
CA LYS A 36 6.03 13.27 4.88
C LYS A 36 6.14 11.91 5.54
N ARG A 37 7.18 11.76 6.35
CA ARG A 37 7.19 10.72 7.38
C ARG A 37 6.10 11.02 8.42
N MET A 38 5.48 9.97 8.95
CA MET A 38 4.74 10.03 10.20
C MET A 38 5.65 9.58 11.35
N TRP A 39 5.69 10.35 12.43
CA TRP A 39 6.58 10.08 13.56
C TRP A 39 5.90 9.18 14.61
N GLY A 40 6.42 7.97 14.83
CA GLY A 40 6.09 7.16 16.00
C GLY A 40 4.65 6.63 16.08
N GLY A 41 4.41 5.74 17.04
CA GLY A 41 3.14 4.99 17.15
C GLY A 41 1.92 5.85 17.45
N SER A 42 2.05 6.97 18.18
CA SER A 42 0.92 7.84 18.53
C SER A 42 0.33 8.57 17.33
N HIS A 43 1.17 9.09 16.42
CA HIS A 43 0.68 9.71 15.18
C HIS A 43 0.12 8.70 14.20
N VAL A 44 0.68 7.48 14.15
CA VAL A 44 0.13 6.39 13.32
C VAL A 44 -1.22 5.91 13.86
N LYS A 45 -1.38 5.82 15.18
CA LYS A 45 -2.65 5.47 15.83
C LYS A 45 -3.73 6.54 15.55
N ALA A 46 -3.35 7.82 15.58
CA ALA A 46 -4.26 8.91 15.27
C ALA A 46 -4.81 8.88 13.83
N LEU A 47 -4.07 8.31 12.85
CA LEU A 47 -4.58 8.15 11.48
C LEU A 47 -5.84 7.29 11.41
N PHE A 48 -6.01 6.35 12.33
CA PHE A 48 -7.12 5.41 12.31
C PHE A 48 -8.15 5.67 13.41
N GLU A 49 -7.76 6.32 14.51
CA GLU A 49 -8.67 6.60 15.64
C GLU A 49 -9.34 7.98 15.55
N GLU A 50 -8.69 9.00 14.97
CA GLU A 50 -9.15 10.39 15.08
C GLU A 50 -9.58 11.02 13.75
N TRP A 51 -9.75 10.23 12.69
CA TRP A 51 -9.87 10.69 11.29
C TRP A 51 -8.58 11.31 10.75
N VAL A 52 -8.19 10.91 9.54
CA VAL A 52 -7.09 11.49 8.75
C VAL A 52 -7.17 13.04 8.70
N ALA A 53 -8.37 13.60 8.70
CA ALA A 53 -8.63 15.04 8.69
C ALA A 53 -8.28 15.76 10.01
N ALA A 54 -8.22 15.06 11.15
CA ALA A 54 -7.95 15.66 12.44
C ALA A 54 -6.46 15.77 12.77
N VAL A 55 -5.56 15.17 11.97
CA VAL A 55 -4.11 15.29 12.15
C VAL A 55 -3.70 16.76 11.91
N PRO A 56 -3.46 17.57 12.97
CA PRO A 56 -3.39 19.01 12.82
C PRO A 56 -2.13 19.43 12.07
N GLY A 57 -2.31 20.38 11.15
CA GLY A 57 -1.23 21.11 10.49
C GLY A 57 -0.72 20.57 9.16
N ARG A 58 -1.16 19.39 8.66
CA ARG A 58 -0.70 18.86 7.36
C ARG A 58 -1.71 17.88 6.72
N PRO A 59 -2.56 18.33 5.77
CA PRO A 59 -3.54 17.45 5.14
C PRO A 59 -2.85 16.37 4.30
N ALA A 60 -3.52 15.21 4.16
CA ALA A 60 -3.16 14.22 3.15
C ALA A 60 -3.15 14.88 1.77
N ILE A 61 -2.19 14.49 0.93
CA ILE A 61 -2.17 14.95 -0.46
C ILE A 61 -3.16 14.16 -1.32
N ALA A 62 -3.46 12.92 -0.96
CA ALA A 62 -4.54 12.13 -1.53
C ALA A 62 -5.34 11.49 -0.40
N HIS A 63 -6.67 11.55 -0.45
CA HIS A 63 -7.53 10.95 0.56
C HIS A 63 -8.85 10.50 -0.06
N TYR A 64 -9.05 9.19 -0.16
CA TYR A 64 -10.22 8.54 -0.72
C TYR A 64 -10.97 7.79 0.40
N GLU A 65 -12.10 8.34 0.83
CA GLU A 65 -12.95 7.78 1.89
C GLU A 65 -13.99 6.79 1.39
N PHE A 66 -14.14 6.64 0.07
CA PHE A 66 -15.09 5.73 -0.57
C PHE A 66 -16.56 5.89 -0.11
N SER A 67 -16.99 7.13 0.11
CA SER A 67 -18.36 7.49 0.51
C SER A 67 -19.43 7.32 -0.59
N GLU A 68 -19.03 6.90 -1.78
CA GLU A 68 -19.88 6.73 -2.96
C GLU A 68 -20.87 5.58 -2.82
N THR A 69 -21.93 5.63 -3.63
CA THR A 69 -23.00 4.63 -3.65
C THR A 69 -22.80 3.59 -4.75
N MET A 70 -23.56 2.50 -4.68
CA MET A 70 -23.60 1.49 -5.73
C MET A 70 -23.89 2.12 -7.10
N GLY A 71 -23.13 1.72 -8.12
CA GLY A 71 -23.25 2.21 -9.49
C GLY A 71 -22.45 3.48 -9.80
N SER A 72 -21.73 4.05 -8.83
CA SER A 72 -20.79 5.16 -9.09
C SER A 72 -19.63 4.70 -9.99
N GLU A 73 -19.24 5.53 -10.96
CA GLU A 73 -18.14 5.24 -11.89
C GLU A 73 -16.79 5.85 -11.44
N MET A 74 -16.83 6.75 -10.45
CA MET A 74 -15.66 7.45 -9.92
C MET A 74 -15.79 7.65 -8.42
N VAL A 75 -14.64 7.74 -7.74
CA VAL A 75 -14.52 8.11 -6.32
C VAL A 75 -13.85 9.47 -6.20
N HIS A 76 -14.40 10.35 -5.38
CA HIS A 76 -13.87 11.69 -5.15
C HIS A 76 -12.86 11.70 -4.00
N SER A 77 -11.77 12.47 -4.19
CA SER A 77 -10.80 12.72 -3.13
C SER A 77 -11.20 13.94 -2.31
N ARG A 78 -10.96 13.91 -0.99
CA ARG A 78 -11.07 15.10 -0.12
C ARG A 78 -9.87 16.03 -0.19
N ALA A 79 -8.76 15.55 -0.73
CA ALA A 79 -7.56 16.34 -1.01
C ALA A 79 -7.54 16.87 -2.45
N HIS A 80 -6.60 17.78 -2.77
CA HIS A 80 -6.42 18.42 -4.09
C HIS A 80 -5.88 17.47 -5.19
N VAL A 81 -6.39 16.24 -5.28
CA VAL A 81 -6.01 15.25 -6.29
C VAL A 81 -7.21 14.80 -7.09
N ARG A 82 -6.93 14.20 -8.25
CA ARG A 82 -7.98 13.76 -9.15
C ARG A 82 -8.82 12.66 -8.52
N SER A 83 -10.09 12.61 -8.93
CA SER A 83 -10.95 11.46 -8.69
C SER A 83 -10.31 10.17 -9.22
N ALA A 84 -10.60 9.06 -8.54
CA ALA A 84 -10.22 7.74 -8.99
C ALA A 84 -11.34 7.16 -9.87
N SER A 85 -11.05 6.73 -11.09
CA SER A 85 -12.00 6.00 -11.94
C SER A 85 -12.07 4.54 -11.50
N LEU A 86 -13.26 3.95 -11.52
CA LEU A 86 -13.46 2.53 -11.26
C LEU A 86 -13.26 1.74 -12.56
N VAL A 87 -12.54 0.61 -12.48
CA VAL A 87 -12.21 -0.24 -13.64
C VAL A 87 -12.54 -1.69 -13.29
N GLY A 88 -13.17 -2.41 -14.22
CA GLY A 88 -13.55 -3.81 -14.03
C GLY A 88 -14.71 -3.99 -13.03
N GLY A 89 -14.74 -5.11 -12.32
CA GLY A 89 -15.80 -5.48 -11.38
C GLY A 89 -15.76 -4.79 -10.01
N VAL A 90 -15.49 -3.48 -9.94
CA VAL A 90 -15.51 -2.73 -8.67
C VAL A 90 -16.94 -2.49 -8.22
N GLU A 91 -17.25 -2.79 -6.97
CA GLU A 91 -18.53 -2.46 -6.33
C GLU A 91 -18.33 -1.37 -5.27
N ALA A 92 -18.80 -0.16 -5.57
CA ALA A 92 -18.84 0.94 -4.60
C ALA A 92 -20.05 0.85 -3.66
N GLY A 93 -19.95 1.45 -2.47
CA GLY A 93 -21.06 1.56 -1.53
C GLY A 93 -21.32 0.30 -0.70
N VAL A 94 -20.35 -0.62 -0.63
CA VAL A 94 -20.43 -1.75 0.30
C VAL A 94 -20.13 -1.28 1.74
N PRO A 95 -20.55 -1.99 2.80
CA PRO A 95 -20.23 -1.58 4.17
C PRO A 95 -18.72 -1.49 4.45
N GLY A 96 -18.27 -0.31 4.88
CA GLY A 96 -16.89 0.04 5.23
C GLY A 96 -16.62 0.05 6.74
N THR A 97 -15.47 0.61 7.12
CA THR A 97 -15.05 0.79 8.52
C THR A 97 -15.73 1.97 9.18
N SER A 98 -16.00 3.04 8.41
CA SER A 98 -16.73 4.22 8.85
C SER A 98 -17.71 4.72 7.78
N GLY A 99 -18.58 3.83 7.31
CA GLY A 99 -19.60 4.13 6.30
C GLY A 99 -19.54 3.16 5.13
N SER A 100 -19.16 3.68 3.96
CA SER A 100 -19.05 2.91 2.71
C SER A 100 -17.59 2.59 2.39
N ALA A 101 -17.39 1.58 1.57
CA ALA A 101 -16.11 1.14 1.04
C ALA A 101 -16.25 0.66 -0.41
N VAL A 102 -15.15 0.23 -1.02
CA VAL A 102 -15.14 -0.43 -2.33
C VAL A 102 -14.80 -1.91 -2.19
N ARG A 103 -15.56 -2.77 -2.87
CA ARG A 103 -15.25 -4.19 -3.01
C ARG A 103 -14.61 -4.48 -4.37
N LEU A 104 -13.63 -5.36 -4.35
CA LEU A 104 -12.80 -5.75 -5.47
C LEU A 104 -12.88 -7.28 -5.63
N ASN A 105 -13.02 -7.75 -6.87
CA ASN A 105 -13.20 -9.17 -7.18
C ASN A 105 -11.90 -9.99 -7.21
N GLY A 106 -10.73 -9.34 -7.19
CA GLY A 106 -9.43 -10.01 -7.30
C GLY A 106 -9.08 -10.54 -8.69
N GLU A 107 -9.80 -10.11 -9.73
CA GLU A 107 -9.63 -10.56 -11.12
C GLU A 107 -9.32 -9.40 -12.08
N ASP A 108 -10.15 -8.35 -12.08
CA ASP A 108 -10.01 -7.19 -12.96
C ASP A 108 -10.41 -5.86 -12.30
N ALA A 109 -10.92 -5.92 -11.07
CA ALA A 109 -11.42 -4.77 -10.33
C ALA A 109 -10.27 -3.97 -9.71
N TYR A 110 -10.16 -2.68 -10.05
CA TYR A 110 -9.28 -1.73 -9.40
C TYR A 110 -9.72 -0.29 -9.63
N LEU A 111 -9.18 0.64 -8.85
CA LEU A 111 -9.38 2.07 -9.06
C LEU A 111 -8.11 2.70 -9.60
N ARG A 112 -8.28 3.61 -10.55
CA ARG A 112 -7.20 4.32 -11.23
C ARG A 112 -7.30 5.82 -11.00
N VAL A 113 -6.26 6.39 -10.40
CA VAL A 113 -6.11 7.85 -10.33
C VAL A 113 -5.25 8.30 -11.52
N ALA A 114 -5.71 9.28 -12.30
CA ALA A 114 -4.91 9.82 -13.40
C ALA A 114 -3.84 10.80 -12.88
N ALA A 115 -2.57 10.58 -13.28
CA ALA A 115 -1.36 11.31 -12.89
C ALA A 115 -0.76 10.97 -11.52
N ALA A 116 0.56 11.10 -11.42
CA ALA A 116 1.31 10.86 -10.20
C ALA A 116 1.15 11.99 -9.19
N HIS A 117 1.05 11.61 -7.92
CA HIS A 117 0.79 12.57 -6.84
C HIS A 117 1.91 12.68 -5.81
N ILE A 118 2.88 11.75 -5.82
CA ILE A 118 3.93 11.74 -4.80
C ILE A 118 5.33 11.80 -5.41
N ASN A 119 6.22 12.55 -4.75
CA ASN A 119 7.66 12.41 -4.95
C ASN A 119 8.23 11.35 -3.99
N THR A 120 8.35 10.13 -4.49
CA THR A 120 8.92 8.95 -3.82
C THR A 120 10.41 9.08 -3.44
N HIS A 121 11.12 10.12 -3.87
CA HIS A 121 12.46 10.46 -3.34
C HIS A 121 12.43 11.15 -1.97
N ARG A 122 11.25 11.60 -1.52
CA ARG A 122 11.06 12.23 -0.22
C ARG A 122 10.47 11.22 0.74
N SER A 123 10.47 11.54 2.03
CA SER A 123 9.71 10.74 2.99
C SER A 123 8.24 10.80 2.62
N TYR A 124 7.56 9.66 2.65
CA TYR A 124 6.13 9.56 2.41
C TYR A 124 5.50 8.52 3.34
N THR A 125 4.20 8.67 3.55
CA THR A 125 3.38 7.74 4.32
C THR A 125 2.13 7.39 3.53
N VAL A 126 1.75 6.12 3.55
CA VAL A 126 0.51 5.62 2.96
C VAL A 126 -0.27 4.91 4.06
N SER A 127 -1.54 5.26 4.23
CA SER A 127 -2.46 4.55 5.13
C SER A 127 -3.67 4.03 4.37
N VAL A 128 -4.18 2.89 4.81
CA VAL A 128 -5.35 2.24 4.21
C VAL A 128 -6.00 1.31 5.22
N TRP A 129 -7.32 1.18 5.17
CA TRP A 129 -8.02 0.04 5.74
C TRP A 129 -8.22 -1.01 4.64
N ALA A 130 -7.78 -2.25 4.90
CA ALA A 130 -7.92 -3.34 3.96
C ALA A 130 -8.48 -4.58 4.66
N LYS A 131 -9.37 -5.29 3.98
CA LYS A 131 -9.89 -6.59 4.37
C LYS A 131 -9.75 -7.54 3.19
N VAL A 132 -8.77 -8.44 3.25
CA VAL A 132 -8.60 -9.49 2.24
C VAL A 132 -9.63 -10.59 2.48
N ASP A 133 -10.25 -11.10 1.42
CA ASP A 133 -11.26 -12.15 1.55
C ASP A 133 -10.66 -13.47 2.04
N PRO A 134 -11.38 -14.26 2.86
CA PRO A 134 -10.98 -15.61 3.20
C PRO A 134 -10.79 -16.48 1.96
N GLY A 135 -9.68 -17.21 1.88
CA GLY A 135 -9.41 -18.10 0.75
C GLY A 135 -7.95 -18.48 0.59
N ASN A 136 -7.71 -19.34 -0.41
CA ASN A 136 -6.36 -19.73 -0.78
C ASN A 136 -5.79 -18.74 -1.80
N HIS A 137 -5.15 -17.69 -1.30
CA HIS A 137 -4.38 -16.74 -2.11
C HIS A 137 -2.91 -17.15 -2.08
N SER A 138 -2.35 -17.62 -3.19
CA SER A 138 -0.93 -17.98 -3.31
C SER A 138 -0.06 -16.84 -3.83
N GLU A 139 -0.67 -15.86 -4.49
CA GLU A 139 0.02 -14.77 -5.20
C GLU A 139 0.01 -13.47 -4.38
N GLU A 140 0.70 -12.46 -4.91
CA GLU A 140 0.65 -11.10 -4.40
C GLU A 140 -0.70 -10.46 -4.72
N LYS A 141 -1.32 -9.83 -3.70
CA LYS A 141 -2.58 -9.10 -3.80
C LYS A 141 -2.37 -7.64 -3.36
N VAL A 142 -2.31 -6.72 -4.33
CA VAL A 142 -1.91 -5.32 -4.11
C VAL A 142 -3.08 -4.46 -3.65
N VAL A 143 -2.96 -3.87 -2.46
CA VAL A 143 -3.95 -2.95 -1.91
C VAL A 143 -3.81 -1.56 -2.53
N VAL A 144 -2.58 -1.04 -2.58
CA VAL A 144 -2.31 0.28 -3.17
C VAL A 144 -0.89 0.34 -3.70
N ALA A 145 -0.72 0.95 -4.86
CA ALA A 145 0.56 1.14 -5.51
C ALA A 145 0.63 2.49 -6.24
N GLN A 146 1.78 3.15 -6.15
CA GLN A 146 2.09 4.30 -7.01
C GLN A 146 2.80 3.78 -8.27
N GLN A 147 2.18 3.92 -9.44
CA GLN A 147 2.72 3.34 -10.65
C GLN A 147 3.95 4.09 -11.18
N GLY A 148 4.92 3.31 -11.65
CA GLY A 148 6.03 3.77 -12.50
C GLY A 148 5.86 3.24 -13.93
N ILE A 149 6.89 3.41 -14.76
CA ILE A 149 6.92 2.90 -16.13
C ILE A 149 7.22 1.40 -16.12
N GLU A 150 8.27 1.00 -15.40
CA GLU A 150 8.78 -0.37 -15.28
C GLU A 150 8.50 -0.96 -13.89
N ARG A 151 8.69 -0.16 -12.84
CA ARG A 151 8.53 -0.56 -11.44
C ARG A 151 7.72 0.46 -10.64
N PRO A 152 6.82 0.01 -9.74
CA PRO A 152 6.07 0.92 -8.90
C PRO A 152 6.99 1.67 -7.93
N GLY A 153 6.63 2.90 -7.62
CA GLY A 153 7.34 3.72 -6.63
C GLY A 153 7.13 3.22 -5.19
N PHE A 154 5.99 2.59 -4.91
CA PHE A 154 5.75 1.78 -3.73
C PHE A 154 4.64 0.77 -3.98
N THR A 155 4.59 -0.27 -3.16
CA THR A 155 3.47 -1.21 -3.07
C THR A 155 3.16 -1.53 -1.61
N LEU A 156 1.87 -1.54 -1.26
CA LEU A 156 1.37 -2.11 -0.01
C LEU A 156 0.43 -3.25 -0.38
N TYR A 157 0.73 -4.46 0.09
CA TYR A 157 0.11 -5.67 -0.43
C TYR A 157 0.01 -6.80 0.60
N TYR A 158 -0.88 -7.74 0.33
CA TYR A 158 -0.93 -9.03 0.99
C TYR A 158 -0.10 -10.04 0.20
N SER A 159 0.93 -10.62 0.83
CA SER A 159 1.71 -11.71 0.26
C SER A 159 0.98 -13.03 0.52
N GLY A 160 0.38 -13.61 -0.52
CA GLY A 160 -0.31 -14.91 -0.42
C GLY A 160 0.62 -16.05 0.02
N ALA A 161 1.79 -16.14 -0.61
CA ALA A 161 2.79 -17.16 -0.31
C ALA A 161 3.24 -17.20 1.16
N SER A 162 3.35 -16.02 1.80
CA SER A 162 3.79 -15.91 3.21
C SER A 162 2.67 -15.54 4.19
N LYS A 163 1.43 -15.36 3.70
CA LYS A 163 0.25 -14.96 4.47
C LYS A 163 0.51 -13.78 5.41
N ARG A 164 1.03 -12.68 4.87
CA ARG A 164 1.42 -11.49 5.64
C ARG A 164 1.21 -10.20 4.85
N TRP A 165 1.08 -9.09 5.58
CA TRP A 165 1.14 -7.74 5.00
C TRP A 165 2.59 -7.33 4.74
N VAL A 166 2.81 -6.68 3.60
CA VAL A 166 4.14 -6.22 3.16
C VAL A 166 4.02 -4.83 2.56
N PHE A 167 5.00 -3.98 2.88
CA PHE A 167 5.22 -2.69 2.25
C PHE A 167 6.57 -2.68 1.55
N GLY A 168 6.61 -2.27 0.28
CA GLY A 168 7.80 -2.31 -0.55
C GLY A 168 7.98 -1.06 -1.40
N THR A 169 9.22 -0.79 -1.77
CA THR A 169 9.64 0.25 -2.72
C THR A 169 10.76 -0.30 -3.60
N TYR A 170 10.84 0.16 -4.84
CA TYR A 170 11.98 -0.12 -5.70
C TYR A 170 13.02 1.00 -5.61
N GLU A 171 14.30 0.67 -5.81
CA GLU A 171 15.39 1.65 -5.78
C GLU A 171 15.34 2.63 -6.97
N SER A 172 14.74 2.20 -8.09
CA SER A 172 14.52 3.00 -9.28
C SER A 172 13.42 2.41 -10.17
N ASP A 173 12.94 3.19 -11.13
CA ASP A 173 11.98 2.76 -12.14
C ASP A 173 12.70 2.19 -13.36
N ARG A 174 13.26 0.99 -13.17
CA ARG A 174 13.94 0.19 -14.18
C ARG A 174 13.58 -1.27 -13.98
N ALA A 175 13.51 -2.03 -15.06
CA ALA A 175 13.20 -3.45 -15.00
C ALA A 175 14.17 -4.25 -14.09
N ASP A 176 15.42 -3.82 -13.96
CA ASP A 176 16.47 -4.45 -13.14
C ASP A 176 16.56 -3.92 -11.69
N ALA A 177 15.67 -3.01 -11.29
CA ALA A 177 15.75 -2.40 -9.96
C ALA A 177 15.44 -3.39 -8.83
N SER A 178 16.21 -3.31 -7.74
CA SER A 178 16.01 -4.11 -6.53
C SER A 178 14.76 -3.67 -5.78
N LEU A 179 14.03 -4.64 -5.24
CA LEU A 179 12.92 -4.42 -4.31
C LEU A 179 13.48 -4.35 -2.88
N VAL A 180 13.17 -3.26 -2.19
CA VAL A 180 13.37 -3.13 -0.74
C VAL A 180 12.00 -3.23 -0.07
N TRP A 181 11.82 -4.16 0.85
CA TRP A 181 10.51 -4.43 1.44
C TRP A 181 10.59 -4.77 2.92
N VAL A 182 9.54 -4.42 3.64
CA VAL A 182 9.34 -4.71 5.06
C VAL A 182 8.02 -5.41 5.24
N GLY A 183 8.01 -6.52 5.97
CA GLY A 183 6.82 -7.34 6.18
C GLY A 183 6.56 -7.61 7.64
N GLN A 184 5.29 -7.90 7.92
CA GLN A 184 4.88 -8.58 9.15
C GLN A 184 5.52 -9.98 9.21
N GLU A 185 5.52 -10.61 10.38
CA GLU A 185 5.86 -12.02 10.51
C GLU A 185 5.02 -12.92 9.58
N PRO A 186 5.60 -13.96 8.96
CA PRO A 186 4.86 -14.90 8.13
C PRO A 186 3.68 -15.53 8.88
N GLY A 187 2.53 -15.65 8.21
CA GLY A 187 1.31 -16.22 8.79
C GLY A 187 0.53 -15.32 9.74
N ALA A 188 1.03 -14.10 10.02
CA ALA A 188 0.41 -13.22 11.02
C ALA A 188 -0.73 -12.34 10.47
N ALA A 189 -0.98 -12.32 9.15
CA ALA A 189 -2.13 -11.62 8.59
C ALA A 189 -3.41 -12.45 8.71
N ILE A 190 -4.48 -11.81 9.18
CA ILE A 190 -5.80 -12.44 9.36
C ILE A 190 -6.67 -12.07 8.16
N GLN A 191 -7.19 -13.08 7.46
CA GLN A 191 -8.14 -12.87 6.37
C GLN A 191 -9.56 -12.68 6.91
N GLY A 192 -10.39 -11.93 6.18
CA GLY A 192 -11.77 -11.64 6.58
C GLY A 192 -11.91 -10.55 7.65
N GLU A 193 -10.81 -9.97 8.12
CA GLU A 193 -10.81 -8.90 9.12
C GLU A 193 -10.29 -7.58 8.55
N TRP A 194 -10.93 -6.48 8.96
CA TRP A 194 -10.45 -5.14 8.67
C TRP A 194 -9.11 -4.91 9.36
N THR A 195 -8.08 -4.63 8.57
CA THR A 195 -6.74 -4.34 9.05
C THR A 195 -6.33 -2.93 8.61
N PRO A 196 -6.08 -2.00 9.54
CA PRO A 196 -5.49 -0.72 9.24
C PRO A 196 -3.98 -0.91 9.06
N LEU A 197 -3.46 -0.43 7.93
CA LEU A 197 -2.08 -0.60 7.48
C LEU A 197 -1.44 0.75 7.23
N VAL A 198 -0.20 0.93 7.68
CA VAL A 198 0.62 2.10 7.33
C VAL A 198 2.00 1.69 6.85
N GLY A 199 2.33 2.09 5.63
CA GLY A 199 3.69 2.07 5.11
C GLY A 199 4.35 3.43 5.28
N VAL A 200 5.56 3.47 5.86
CA VAL A 200 6.36 4.70 6.00
C VAL A 200 7.70 4.50 5.32
N HIS A 201 8.00 5.38 4.37
CA HIS A 201 9.35 5.56 3.84
C HIS A 201 9.93 6.84 4.43
N ASP A 202 11.04 6.73 5.15
CA ASP A 202 11.70 7.89 5.77
C ASP A 202 13.14 8.03 5.28
N VAL A 203 13.38 8.99 4.39
CA VAL A 203 14.71 9.27 3.84
C VAL A 203 15.63 10.00 4.81
N VAL A 204 15.13 10.52 5.93
CA VAL A 204 15.95 11.18 6.95
C VAL A 204 16.51 10.15 7.94
N ALA A 205 15.65 9.23 8.39
CA ALA A 205 16.08 8.09 9.20
C ALA A 205 16.70 6.96 8.35
N ASN A 206 16.52 7.02 7.02
CA ASN A 206 16.90 6.00 6.07
C ASN A 206 16.27 4.64 6.36
N THR A 207 14.95 4.61 6.51
CA THR A 207 14.19 3.41 6.89
C THR A 207 12.93 3.19 6.07
N LEU A 208 12.54 1.92 5.94
CA LEU A 208 11.22 1.47 5.49
C LEU A 208 10.50 0.78 6.66
N SER A 209 9.29 1.21 7.01
CA SER A 209 8.55 0.69 8.17
C SER A 209 7.12 0.30 7.81
N LEU A 210 6.62 -0.75 8.46
CA LEU A 210 5.22 -1.20 8.37
C LEU A 210 4.58 -1.18 9.75
N TYR A 211 3.38 -0.61 9.80
CA TYR A 211 2.50 -0.65 10.96
C TYR A 211 1.22 -1.41 10.60
N VAL A 212 0.75 -2.25 11.52
CA VAL A 212 -0.48 -3.04 11.40
C VAL A 212 -1.27 -2.85 12.69
N ASN A 213 -2.56 -2.55 12.62
CA ASN A 213 -3.38 -2.29 13.82
C ASN A 213 -2.79 -1.16 14.70
N GLY A 214 -2.23 -0.12 14.06
CA GLY A 214 -1.60 1.02 14.73
C GLY A 214 -0.26 0.73 15.43
N LYS A 215 0.26 -0.50 15.35
CA LYS A 215 1.53 -0.92 15.98
C LYS A 215 2.61 -1.10 14.94
N LEU A 216 3.83 -0.65 15.24
CA LEU A 216 5.00 -0.94 14.42
C LEU A 216 5.24 -2.45 14.46
N VAL A 217 5.12 -3.13 13.31
CA VAL A 217 5.40 -4.57 13.24
C VAL A 217 6.84 -4.82 12.83
N ASN A 218 7.40 -3.99 11.96
CA ASN A 218 8.78 -4.13 11.50
C ASN A 218 9.31 -2.82 10.87
N SER A 219 10.63 -2.63 10.93
CA SER A 219 11.35 -1.51 10.33
C SER A 219 12.73 -1.98 9.89
N ILE A 220 13.10 -1.69 8.65
CA ILE A 220 14.40 -2.04 8.08
C ILE A 220 15.14 -0.79 7.59
N PRO A 221 16.48 -0.82 7.53
CA PRO A 221 17.23 0.17 6.78
C PRO A 221 16.77 0.22 5.31
N TRP A 222 16.57 1.42 4.79
CA TRP A 222 16.43 1.68 3.35
C TRP A 222 17.79 2.09 2.81
N ASP A 223 18.77 1.20 2.90
CA ASP A 223 20.01 1.42 2.17
C ASP A 223 19.83 0.97 0.72
N LYS A 224 20.53 1.66 -0.20
CA LYS A 224 20.60 1.27 -1.61
C LYS A 224 21.72 0.26 -1.86
N SER A 225 22.16 -0.42 -0.80
CA SER A 225 23.47 -1.05 -0.73
C SER A 225 23.49 -2.35 0.06
N VAL A 226 22.39 -3.10 0.14
CA VAL A 226 22.44 -4.48 0.67
C VAL A 226 21.54 -5.40 -0.14
N SER A 227 22.21 -6.09 -1.06
CA SER A 227 21.82 -7.36 -1.65
C SER A 227 21.66 -8.46 -0.61
N TYR A 228 20.55 -9.20 -0.70
CA TYR A 228 20.27 -10.56 -0.19
C TYR A 228 20.78 -10.94 1.21
N VAL A 229 19.85 -11.05 2.17
CA VAL A 229 20.03 -11.98 3.29
C VAL A 229 19.66 -13.38 2.77
N GLU A 230 20.66 -14.18 2.43
CA GLU A 230 20.46 -15.62 2.26
C GLU A 230 19.93 -16.22 3.56
N CYS A 231 18.85 -16.99 3.44
CA CYS A 231 18.38 -17.88 4.48
C CYS A 231 19.50 -18.87 4.82
N GLY A 232 19.96 -18.87 6.07
CA GLY A 232 21.11 -19.65 6.52
C GLY A 232 20.97 -21.14 6.23
N SER A 233 22.03 -21.72 5.66
CA SER A 233 22.22 -23.17 5.69
C SER A 233 22.91 -23.54 7.01
N LEU A 234 22.12 -24.11 7.91
CA LEU A 234 22.63 -25.01 8.93
C LEU A 234 23.02 -26.32 8.24
N SER A 235 24.31 -26.68 8.27
CA SER A 235 24.72 -28.07 8.37
C SER A 235 26.07 -28.14 9.09
N GLY A 236 25.99 -28.44 10.39
CA GLY A 236 27.09 -29.12 11.05
C GLY A 236 27.18 -30.54 10.52
N HIS A 237 28.39 -30.99 10.22
CA HIS A 237 28.77 -32.39 10.35
C HIS A 237 30.15 -32.42 10.99
N GLY A 238 30.21 -33.00 12.18
CA GLY A 238 31.45 -33.49 12.74
C GLY A 238 31.89 -34.75 12.03
N GLU A 239 33.20 -34.92 11.91
CA GLU A 239 33.99 -36.00 12.53
C GLU A 239 35.42 -35.48 12.72
#